data_AF-A0A328B2P5-F1
#
_entry.id   AF-A0A328B2P5-F1
#
_cell.length_a   1.000
_cell.length_b   1.000
_cell.length_c   1.000
_cell.angle_alpha   90.00
_cell.angle_beta   90.00
_cell.angle_gamma   90.00
#
_symmetry.space_group_name_H-M   'P 1'
#
loop_
_entity.id
_entity.type
_entity.pdbx_description
1 polymer ?
#
loop_
_entity_poly.entity_id
_entity_poly.type
_entity_poly.pdbx_seq_one_letter_code
_entity_poly.pdbx_strand_id
1 'polypeptide(L)'
;METFTARDLLACYARGVFPMADARDDARVFLIDPERRGVIPLDEFHVSRRLARTVRGDPFEIRVDTAFRQVVQACAESGPGRTETWINHPIEALYTRLHHQGVAHSVECWEGGELVGGLYGVSLRGAFFGESMFSRRRDASKVALVHLVARLILGGYRLLDAQFMTDHLSQFGAVEISRREYHRRLDAALKVVGVFQVGGTSGSAGGGGAGAAGSGAGGTSFGVTGAVGAALAAAGAAAGVALGAGVAGAATGMGAGALSGAAALQVISQAS
;
A
#
# COMPACT_ATOMS: atom_id res chain seq x y z
N MET A 1 -18.02 -1.61 -25.67
CA MET A 1 -16.80 -2.25 -25.13
C MET A 1 -16.73 -1.88 -23.67
N GLU A 2 -16.47 -2.85 -22.79
CA GLU A 2 -16.39 -2.60 -21.34
C GLU A 2 -15.09 -1.85 -21.03
N THR A 3 -15.21 -0.69 -20.38
CA THR A 3 -14.06 0.20 -20.10
C THR A 3 -13.28 -0.35 -18.92
N PHE A 4 -11.97 -0.55 -19.07
CA PHE A 4 -11.09 -1.01 -17.99
C PHE A 4 -11.16 -0.07 -16.77
N THR A 5 -11.54 -0.60 -15.61
CA THR A 5 -11.82 0.19 -14.40
C THR A 5 -10.76 0.04 -13.31
N ALA A 6 -10.81 0.92 -12.32
CA ALA A 6 -10.01 0.81 -11.10
C ALA A 6 -10.21 -0.55 -10.35
N ARG A 7 -11.40 -1.17 -10.46
CA ARG A 7 -11.66 -2.49 -9.88
C ARG A 7 -10.93 -3.60 -10.65
N ASP A 8 -10.86 -3.49 -11.97
CA ASP A 8 -10.14 -4.45 -12.81
C ASP A 8 -8.64 -4.34 -12.60
N LEU A 9 -8.14 -3.12 -12.38
CA LEU A 9 -6.76 -2.87 -11.96
C LEU A 9 -6.45 -3.52 -10.60
N LEU A 10 -7.32 -3.43 -9.58
CA LEU A 10 -7.13 -4.16 -8.31
C LEU A 10 -7.14 -5.69 -8.51
N ALA A 11 -7.96 -6.21 -9.43
CA ALA A 11 -7.95 -7.62 -9.77
C ALA A 11 -6.67 -8.05 -10.51
N CYS A 12 -6.03 -7.15 -11.26
CA CYS A 12 -4.69 -7.34 -11.81
C CYS A 12 -3.65 -7.43 -10.68
N TYR A 13 -3.65 -6.48 -9.73
CA TYR A 13 -2.73 -6.52 -8.58
C TYR A 13 -2.87 -7.76 -7.72
N ALA A 14 -4.11 -8.22 -7.47
CA ALA A 14 -4.37 -9.48 -6.75
C ALA A 14 -3.77 -10.71 -7.45
N ARG A 15 -3.49 -10.60 -8.76
CA ARG A 15 -2.83 -11.63 -9.59
C ARG A 15 -1.35 -11.32 -9.85
N GLY A 16 -0.78 -10.28 -9.24
CA GLY A 16 0.60 -9.85 -9.47
C GLY A 16 0.83 -9.05 -10.75
N VAL A 17 -0.23 -8.62 -11.45
CA VAL A 17 -0.17 -7.94 -12.74
C VAL A 17 -0.35 -6.43 -12.54
N PHE A 18 0.44 -5.60 -13.23
CA PHE A 18 0.39 -4.13 -13.10
C PHE A 18 0.33 -3.44 -14.48
N PRO A 19 -0.19 -2.20 -14.56
CA PRO A 19 -0.40 -1.49 -15.82
C PRO A 19 0.83 -0.68 -16.23
N MET A 20 1.09 -0.58 -17.53
CA MET A 20 2.02 0.37 -18.14
C MET A 20 1.44 0.92 -19.45
N ALA A 21 2.00 2.02 -19.95
CA ALA A 21 1.77 2.56 -21.27
C ALA A 21 3.10 2.85 -21.96
N ASP A 22 3.10 3.06 -23.28
CA ASP A 22 4.30 3.37 -24.04
C ASP A 22 4.77 4.82 -23.79
N ALA A 23 3.84 5.78 -23.80
CA ALA A 23 4.11 7.21 -23.62
C ALA A 23 2.96 7.95 -22.90
N ARG A 24 3.22 9.20 -22.45
CA ARG A 24 2.27 10.03 -21.68
C ARG A 24 0.92 10.25 -22.38
N ASP A 25 0.97 10.47 -23.69
CA ASP A 25 -0.17 10.83 -24.52
C ASP A 25 -0.81 9.63 -25.23
N ASP A 26 -0.27 8.41 -25.04
CA ASP A 26 -0.92 7.19 -25.54
C ASP A 26 -2.20 6.91 -24.72
N ALA A 27 -3.29 6.58 -25.40
CA ALA A 27 -4.54 6.17 -24.77
C ALA A 27 -4.55 4.70 -24.33
N ARG A 28 -3.58 3.89 -24.79
CA ARG A 28 -3.50 2.45 -24.51
C ARG A 28 -2.86 2.18 -23.16
N VAL A 29 -3.34 1.13 -22.50
CA VAL A 29 -2.74 0.56 -21.30
C VAL A 29 -2.55 -0.93 -21.55
N PHE A 30 -1.36 -1.43 -21.27
CA PHE A 30 -1.04 -2.86 -21.30
C PHE A 30 -0.67 -3.35 -19.89
N LEU A 31 -0.71 -4.67 -19.72
CA LEU A 31 -0.57 -5.33 -18.43
C LEU A 31 0.70 -6.19 -18.43
N ILE A 32 1.53 -6.06 -17.40
CA ILE A 32 2.80 -6.78 -17.29
C ILE A 32 2.81 -7.73 -16.08
N ASP A 33 3.35 -8.91 -16.32
CA ASP A 33 3.75 -9.89 -15.32
C ASP A 33 5.15 -10.42 -15.72
N PRO A 34 6.25 -9.88 -15.15
CA PRO A 34 7.60 -10.23 -15.55
C PRO A 34 8.05 -11.58 -14.95
N GLU A 35 8.97 -12.29 -15.60
CA GLU A 35 9.54 -13.55 -15.06
C GLU A 35 10.39 -13.34 -13.79
N ARG A 36 10.91 -12.13 -13.65
CA ARG A 36 11.74 -11.66 -12.54
C ARG A 36 11.08 -10.42 -11.95
N ARG A 37 10.94 -10.37 -10.63
CA ARG A 37 10.21 -9.31 -9.92
C ARG A 37 11.09 -8.68 -8.85
N GLY A 38 11.21 -7.36 -8.88
CA GLY A 38 11.85 -6.58 -7.84
C GLY A 38 10.94 -6.49 -6.59
N VAL A 39 11.48 -6.83 -5.43
CA VAL A 39 10.81 -6.63 -4.13
C VAL A 39 11.77 -5.97 -3.15
N ILE A 40 11.24 -5.19 -2.23
CA ILE A 40 12.00 -4.62 -1.11
C ILE A 40 11.62 -5.41 0.15
N PRO A 41 12.55 -6.14 0.78
CA PRO A 41 12.33 -6.74 2.08
C PRO A 41 12.00 -5.67 3.12
N LEU A 42 10.96 -5.88 3.93
CA LEU A 42 10.56 -4.95 5.01
C LEU A 42 11.36 -5.19 6.29
N ASP A 43 11.86 -6.42 6.47
CA ASP A 43 12.83 -6.85 7.47
C ASP A 43 14.25 -6.40 7.07
N GLU A 44 14.73 -6.75 5.87
CA GLU A 44 16.12 -6.45 5.45
C GLU A 44 16.33 -5.07 4.77
N PHE A 45 15.50 -4.06 5.07
CA PHE A 45 15.56 -2.75 4.40
C PHE A 45 16.83 -1.95 4.76
N HIS A 46 17.71 -1.73 3.77
CA HIS A 46 18.98 -1.06 4.01
C HIS A 46 18.87 0.48 3.98
N VAL A 47 19.20 1.13 5.10
CA VAL A 47 19.39 2.58 5.16
C VAL A 47 20.86 2.94 5.39
N SER A 48 21.51 3.48 4.35
CA SER A 48 22.92 3.92 4.47
C SER A 48 23.12 4.94 5.60
N ARG A 49 24.29 4.89 6.27
CA ARG A 49 24.64 5.83 7.37
C ARG A 49 24.49 7.31 7.00
N ARG A 50 24.69 7.67 5.71
CA ARG A 50 24.47 9.03 5.21
C ARG A 50 22.98 9.37 5.18
N LEU A 51 22.16 8.52 4.55
CA LEU A 51 20.72 8.75 4.48
C LEU A 51 20.07 8.73 5.88
N ALA A 52 20.49 7.83 6.77
CA ALA A 52 20.00 7.80 8.13
C ALA A 52 20.31 9.08 8.92
N ARG A 53 21.40 9.80 8.61
CA ARG A 53 21.66 11.14 9.16
C ARG A 53 20.75 12.21 8.55
N THR A 54 20.52 12.17 7.23
CA THR A 54 19.57 13.06 6.56
C THR A 54 18.18 12.91 7.13
N VAL A 55 17.66 11.68 7.23
CA VAL A 55 16.32 11.38 7.78
C VAL A 55 16.19 11.83 9.23
N ARG A 56 17.19 11.57 10.10
CA ARG A 56 17.19 12.05 11.50
C ARG A 56 17.21 13.58 11.67
N GLY A 57 17.51 14.33 10.62
CA GLY A 57 17.49 15.79 10.64
C GLY A 57 16.13 16.39 10.29
N ASP A 58 15.12 15.56 9.96
CA ASP A 58 13.78 15.98 9.54
C ASP A 58 13.77 17.17 8.54
N PRO A 59 14.53 17.11 7.42
CA PRO A 59 14.73 18.24 6.50
C PRO A 59 13.49 18.56 5.65
N PHE A 60 12.48 17.68 5.66
CA PHE A 60 11.24 17.82 4.92
C PHE A 60 10.06 17.57 5.86
N GLU A 61 9.01 18.37 5.74
CA GLU A 61 7.74 18.04 6.35
C GLU A 61 7.14 16.85 5.58
N ILE A 62 6.94 15.73 6.28
CA ILE A 62 6.37 14.53 5.68
C ILE A 62 4.85 14.58 5.78
N ARG A 63 4.17 14.42 4.64
CA ARG A 63 2.72 14.31 4.55
C ARG A 63 2.32 13.01 3.86
N VAL A 64 1.07 12.62 4.04
CA VAL A 64 0.48 11.40 3.48
C VAL A 64 -0.91 11.71 2.98
N ASP A 65 -1.22 11.29 1.76
CA ASP A 65 -2.53 11.44 1.14
C ASP A 65 -3.05 12.89 1.06
N THR A 66 -2.16 13.90 1.07
CA THR A 66 -2.56 15.33 1.00
C THR A 66 -2.45 15.92 -0.40
N ALA A 67 -1.63 15.33 -1.27
CA ALA A 67 -1.41 15.77 -2.65
C ALA A 67 -1.19 14.62 -3.63
N PHE A 68 -1.85 13.47 -3.43
CA PHE A 68 -1.71 12.25 -4.25
C PHE A 68 -1.65 12.51 -5.75
N ARG A 69 -2.60 13.29 -6.31
CA ARG A 69 -2.61 13.59 -7.74
C ARG A 69 -1.39 14.38 -8.20
N GLN A 70 -0.90 15.32 -7.39
CA GLN A 70 0.32 16.08 -7.70
C GLN A 70 1.56 15.17 -7.70
N VAL A 71 1.61 14.19 -6.78
CA VAL A 71 2.67 13.17 -6.76
C VAL A 71 2.63 12.31 -8.02
N VAL A 72 1.47 11.79 -8.43
CA VAL A 72 1.33 11.03 -9.68
C VAL A 72 1.73 11.86 -10.89
N GLN A 73 1.31 13.13 -10.96
CA GLN A 73 1.67 14.05 -12.03
C GLN A 73 3.17 14.33 -12.09
N ALA A 74 3.82 14.55 -10.94
CA ALA A 74 5.27 14.77 -10.86
C ALA A 74 6.07 13.49 -11.18
N CYS A 75 5.55 12.30 -10.84
CA CYS A 75 6.09 11.02 -11.31
C CYS A 75 5.92 10.81 -12.82
N ALA A 76 4.96 11.51 -13.44
CA ALA A 76 4.67 11.49 -14.87
C ALA A 76 5.31 12.66 -15.65
N GLU A 77 6.12 13.49 -15.01
CA GLU A 77 6.92 14.52 -15.68
C GLU A 77 8.11 13.88 -16.42
N SER A 78 8.37 14.35 -17.64
CA SER A 78 9.63 14.10 -18.35
C SER A 78 10.77 14.85 -17.65
N GLY A 79 11.96 14.26 -17.64
CA GLY A 79 13.12 14.79 -16.92
C GLY A 79 14.42 14.60 -17.70
N PRO A 80 15.57 15.09 -17.17
CA PRO A 80 16.87 14.89 -17.81
C PRO A 80 17.16 13.39 -18.00
N GLY A 81 17.25 12.95 -19.26
CA GLY A 81 17.43 11.53 -19.61
C GLY A 81 16.15 10.68 -19.65
N ARG A 82 14.98 11.26 -19.38
CA ARG A 82 13.67 10.59 -19.47
C ARG A 82 12.73 11.39 -20.35
N THR A 83 12.76 11.11 -21.65
CA THR A 83 11.87 11.74 -22.65
C THR A 83 10.42 11.30 -22.48
N GLU A 84 10.19 10.02 -22.20
CA GLU A 84 8.86 9.42 -22.10
C GLU A 84 8.58 8.79 -20.73
N THR A 85 7.28 8.73 -20.38
CA THR A 85 6.78 8.11 -19.15
C THR A 85 5.72 7.08 -19.49
N TRP A 86 5.72 5.98 -18.73
CA TRP A 86 4.68 4.95 -18.80
C TRP A 86 3.38 5.37 -18.11
N ILE A 87 3.40 6.45 -17.32
CA ILE A 87 2.22 6.98 -16.62
C ILE A 87 1.48 7.90 -17.60
N ASN A 88 0.54 7.34 -18.36
CA ASN A 88 -0.35 8.09 -19.25
C ASN A 88 -1.58 8.65 -18.51
N HIS A 89 -2.39 9.46 -19.21
CA HIS A 89 -3.60 10.04 -18.63
C HIS A 89 -4.66 9.00 -18.16
N PRO A 90 -4.92 7.90 -18.89
CA PRO A 90 -5.71 6.77 -18.37
C PRO A 90 -5.20 6.22 -17.03
N ILE A 91 -3.89 6.00 -16.90
CA ILE A 91 -3.26 5.49 -15.68
C ILE A 91 -3.34 6.52 -14.54
N GLU A 92 -3.11 7.80 -14.80
CA GLU A 92 -3.31 8.90 -13.83
C GLU A 92 -4.75 8.89 -13.27
N ALA A 93 -5.75 8.70 -14.14
CA ALA A 93 -7.15 8.63 -13.76
C ALA A 93 -7.49 7.37 -12.94
N LEU A 94 -6.94 6.21 -13.30
CA LEU A 94 -7.11 4.95 -12.56
C LEU A 94 -6.56 5.05 -11.13
N TYR A 95 -5.32 5.50 -10.95
CA TYR A 95 -4.75 5.68 -9.60
C TYR A 95 -5.47 6.77 -8.80
N THR A 96 -5.89 7.87 -9.43
CA THR A 96 -6.71 8.90 -8.76
C THR A 96 -8.03 8.29 -8.26
N ARG A 97 -8.65 7.39 -9.02
CA ARG A 97 -9.87 6.67 -8.57
C ARG A 97 -9.60 5.68 -7.45
N LEU A 98 -8.47 4.97 -7.46
CA LEU A 98 -8.04 4.09 -6.38
C LEU A 98 -7.74 4.86 -5.07
N HIS A 99 -7.17 6.06 -5.20
CA HIS A 99 -6.93 6.94 -4.06
C HIS A 99 -8.23 7.41 -3.42
N HIS A 100 -9.22 7.84 -4.23
CA HIS A 100 -10.56 8.15 -3.73
C HIS A 100 -11.31 6.93 -3.15
N GLN A 101 -10.86 5.70 -3.44
CA GLN A 101 -11.37 4.47 -2.82
C GLN A 101 -10.59 4.08 -1.55
N GLY A 102 -9.61 4.86 -1.11
CA GLY A 102 -8.81 4.62 0.09
C GLY A 102 -7.79 3.49 -0.05
N VAL A 103 -7.43 3.10 -1.28
CA VAL A 103 -6.52 1.97 -1.57
C VAL A 103 -5.30 2.33 -2.41
N ALA A 104 -5.15 3.58 -2.83
CA ALA A 104 -3.87 4.10 -3.32
C ALA A 104 -3.44 5.29 -2.47
N HIS A 105 -2.15 5.33 -2.14
CA HIS A 105 -1.61 6.26 -1.16
C HIS A 105 -0.33 6.95 -1.62
N SER A 106 -0.09 8.16 -1.12
CA SER A 106 1.13 8.94 -1.35
C SER A 106 1.93 9.14 -0.06
N VAL A 107 3.25 9.17 -0.17
CA VAL A 107 4.17 9.70 0.86
C VAL A 107 4.90 10.87 0.24
N GLU A 108 4.80 12.03 0.88
CA GLU A 108 5.12 13.33 0.31
C GLU A 108 6.18 14.04 1.15
N CYS A 109 7.18 14.63 0.51
CA CYS A 109 8.18 15.49 1.14
C CYS A 109 7.94 16.94 0.75
N TRP A 110 7.70 17.79 1.75
CA TRP A 110 7.44 19.21 1.58
C TRP A 110 8.57 20.06 2.17
N GLU A 111 8.96 21.14 1.48
CA GLU A 111 9.96 22.11 1.91
C GLU A 111 9.42 23.51 1.63
N GLY A 112 9.30 24.37 2.64
CA GLY A 112 8.79 25.74 2.47
C GLY A 112 7.36 25.85 1.93
N GLY A 113 6.56 24.78 2.01
CA GLY A 113 5.24 24.69 1.39
C GLY A 113 5.22 24.17 -0.06
N GLU A 114 6.39 23.89 -0.65
CA GLU A 114 6.51 23.26 -1.97
C GLU A 114 6.60 21.73 -1.85
N LEU A 115 5.95 21.01 -2.77
CA LEU A 115 6.08 19.57 -2.91
C LEU A 115 7.38 19.23 -3.66
N VAL A 116 8.41 18.80 -2.92
CA VAL A 116 9.79 18.64 -3.42
C VAL A 116 10.24 17.20 -3.65
N GLY A 117 9.40 16.23 -3.31
CA GLY A 117 9.63 14.82 -3.61
C GLY A 117 8.51 13.97 -3.05
N GLY A 118 8.48 12.70 -3.43
CA GLY A 118 7.48 11.78 -2.93
C GLY A 118 7.39 10.51 -3.76
N LEU A 119 6.49 9.64 -3.34
CA LEU A 119 6.14 8.40 -4.02
C LEU A 119 4.65 8.12 -3.88
N TYR A 120 4.14 7.25 -4.73
CA TYR A 120 2.79 6.71 -4.59
C TYR A 120 2.77 5.19 -4.80
N GLY A 121 1.73 4.54 -4.30
CA GLY A 121 1.53 3.12 -4.47
C GLY A 121 0.11 2.64 -4.15
N VAL A 122 -0.15 1.36 -4.40
CA VAL A 122 -1.44 0.71 -4.13
C VAL A 122 -1.30 -0.19 -2.90
N SER A 123 -2.24 -0.07 -1.97
CA SER A 123 -2.40 -0.96 -0.82
C SER A 123 -3.48 -1.99 -1.11
N LEU A 124 -3.13 -3.27 -1.11
CA LEU A 124 -4.08 -4.37 -1.22
C LEU A 124 -3.77 -5.41 -0.15
N ARG A 125 -4.59 -5.44 0.91
CA ARG A 125 -4.44 -6.35 2.03
C ARG A 125 -3.06 -6.18 2.67
N GLY A 126 -2.26 -7.23 2.85
CA GLY A 126 -0.88 -7.13 3.37
C GLY A 126 0.19 -6.78 2.33
N ALA A 127 -0.17 -6.49 1.08
CA ALA A 127 0.76 -6.11 0.02
C ALA A 127 0.66 -4.62 -0.29
N PHE A 128 1.81 -3.98 -0.52
CA PHE A 128 1.92 -2.64 -1.06
C PHE A 128 2.72 -2.67 -2.35
N PHE A 129 2.19 -2.06 -3.39
CA PHE A 129 2.79 -1.96 -4.71
C PHE A 129 3.30 -0.52 -4.87
N GLY A 130 4.62 -0.32 -4.74
CA GLY A 130 5.23 1.00 -4.90
C GLY A 130 5.34 1.32 -6.39
N GLU A 131 4.58 2.28 -6.90
CA GLU A 131 4.40 2.46 -8.34
C GLU A 131 5.46 3.39 -8.94
N SER A 132 5.65 4.56 -8.34
CA SER A 132 6.65 5.51 -8.80
C SER A 132 7.05 6.50 -7.72
N MET A 133 8.17 7.19 -7.96
CA MET A 133 8.70 8.23 -7.08
C MET A 133 9.37 9.33 -7.90
N PHE A 134 9.42 10.53 -7.35
CA PHE A 134 10.08 11.69 -7.95
C PHE A 134 10.85 12.49 -6.88
N SER A 135 11.84 13.27 -7.31
CA SER A 135 12.67 14.08 -6.41
C SER A 135 13.10 15.37 -7.10
N ARG A 136 12.66 16.53 -6.57
CA ARG A 136 13.07 17.88 -6.98
C ARG A 136 14.13 18.48 -6.04
N ARG A 137 14.22 17.95 -4.80
CA ARG A 137 15.32 18.19 -3.87
C ARG A 137 16.17 16.93 -3.67
N ARG A 138 17.40 17.12 -3.17
CA ARG A 138 18.35 16.04 -2.89
C ARG A 138 17.78 15.11 -1.82
N ASP A 139 17.87 13.80 -2.08
CA ASP A 139 17.43 12.72 -1.18
C ASP A 139 15.92 12.70 -0.83
N ALA A 140 15.08 13.59 -1.37
CA ALA A 140 13.65 13.66 -1.02
C ALA A 140 12.88 12.36 -1.33
N SER A 141 13.03 11.76 -2.53
CA SER A 141 12.42 10.45 -2.82
C SER A 141 12.91 9.33 -1.88
N LYS A 142 14.17 9.40 -1.44
CA LYS A 142 14.77 8.43 -0.52
C LYS A 142 14.21 8.57 0.89
N VAL A 143 14.00 9.80 1.35
CA VAL A 143 13.30 10.08 2.62
C VAL A 143 11.87 9.56 2.52
N ALA A 144 11.13 9.87 1.45
CA ALA A 144 9.79 9.32 1.23
C ALA A 144 9.75 7.78 1.28
N LEU A 145 10.74 7.09 0.69
CA LEU A 145 10.87 5.63 0.74
C LEU A 145 11.12 5.10 2.17
N VAL A 146 11.98 5.78 2.96
CA VAL A 146 12.21 5.42 4.37
C VAL A 146 10.93 5.57 5.20
N HIS A 147 10.18 6.66 5.02
CA HIS A 147 8.90 6.86 5.72
C HIS A 147 7.80 5.91 5.23
N LEU A 148 7.80 5.51 3.94
CA LEU A 148 6.95 4.42 3.44
C LEU A 148 7.25 3.12 4.16
N VAL A 149 8.50 2.66 4.16
CA VAL A 149 8.85 1.35 4.74
C VAL A 149 8.53 1.29 6.23
N ALA A 150 8.85 2.34 7.00
CA ALA A 150 8.45 2.42 8.41
C ALA A 150 6.92 2.32 8.60
N ARG A 151 6.13 2.99 7.74
CA ARG A 151 4.66 2.91 7.74
C ARG A 151 4.15 1.50 7.39
N LEU A 152 4.79 0.81 6.45
CA LEU A 152 4.43 -0.56 6.05
C LEU A 152 4.76 -1.58 7.14
N ILE A 153 5.90 -1.44 7.83
CA ILE A 153 6.27 -2.27 8.99
C ILE A 153 5.23 -2.11 10.11
N LEU A 154 4.95 -0.87 10.54
CA LEU A 154 3.95 -0.60 11.58
C LEU A 154 2.53 -1.02 11.16
N GLY A 155 2.20 -0.87 9.87
CA GLY A 155 0.93 -1.29 9.30
C GLY A 155 0.77 -2.81 9.16
N GLY A 156 1.78 -3.62 9.48
CA GLY A 156 1.70 -5.09 9.42
C GLY A 156 1.76 -5.67 7.99
N TYR A 157 2.25 -4.91 7.02
CA TYR A 157 2.45 -5.38 5.64
C TYR A 157 3.53 -6.47 5.57
N ARG A 158 3.45 -7.31 4.52
CA ARG A 158 4.30 -8.48 4.31
C ARG A 158 5.02 -8.49 2.96
N LEU A 159 4.64 -7.59 2.06
CA LEU A 159 5.24 -7.47 0.73
C LEU A 159 5.25 -5.99 0.32
N LEU A 160 6.45 -5.47 0.04
CA LEU A 160 6.64 -4.25 -0.74
C LEU A 160 7.15 -4.66 -2.13
N ASP A 161 6.27 -4.57 -3.11
CA ASP A 161 6.57 -4.81 -4.52
C ASP A 161 7.14 -3.54 -5.15
N ALA A 162 8.20 -3.70 -5.94
CA ALA A 162 8.93 -2.65 -6.64
C ALA A 162 8.98 -2.90 -8.16
N GLN A 163 8.19 -3.86 -8.66
CA GLN A 163 8.07 -4.30 -10.05
C GLN A 163 9.40 -4.71 -10.69
N PHE A 164 10.25 -3.74 -11.07
CA PHE A 164 11.55 -3.97 -11.68
C PHE A 164 12.69 -3.62 -10.74
N MET A 165 13.74 -4.44 -10.77
CA MET A 165 14.99 -4.13 -10.08
C MET A 165 15.68 -2.95 -10.77
N THR A 166 16.22 -2.01 -9.98
CA THR A 166 16.98 -0.85 -10.48
C THR A 166 18.18 -0.55 -9.59
N ASP A 167 19.21 0.09 -10.16
CA ASP A 167 20.39 0.54 -9.43
C ASP A 167 20.08 1.55 -8.32
N HIS A 168 18.91 2.21 -8.38
CA HIS A 168 18.44 3.08 -7.31
C HIS A 168 17.92 2.26 -6.12
N LEU A 169 17.10 1.25 -6.38
CA LEU A 169 16.45 0.45 -5.34
C LEU A 169 17.37 -0.61 -4.73
N SER A 170 18.37 -1.10 -5.48
CA SER A 170 19.39 -2.01 -4.94
C SER A 170 20.15 -1.44 -3.74
N GLN A 171 20.31 -0.12 -3.68
CA GLN A 171 20.91 0.62 -2.55
C GLN A 171 20.13 0.48 -1.24
N PHE A 172 18.89 -0.01 -1.30
CA PHE A 172 17.98 -0.19 -0.17
C PHE A 172 17.76 -1.66 0.21
N GLY A 173 18.55 -2.58 -0.36
CA GLY A 173 18.35 -4.02 -0.16
C GLY A 173 17.22 -4.60 -1.01
N ALA A 174 16.77 -3.90 -2.06
CA ALA A 174 15.87 -4.52 -3.04
C ALA A 174 16.52 -5.77 -3.65
N VAL A 175 15.72 -6.81 -3.85
CA VAL A 175 16.15 -8.09 -4.43
C VAL A 175 15.24 -8.49 -5.57
N GLU A 176 15.79 -9.22 -6.53
CA GLU A 176 15.05 -9.72 -7.67
C GLU A 176 14.75 -11.22 -7.50
N ILE A 177 13.47 -11.57 -7.44
CA ILE A 177 12.97 -12.94 -7.22
C ILE A 177 12.27 -13.50 -8.46
N SER A 178 12.20 -14.83 -8.57
CA SER A 178 11.42 -15.46 -9.65
C SER A 178 9.92 -15.17 -9.49
N ARG A 179 9.18 -15.08 -10.61
CA ARG A 179 7.72 -14.91 -10.60
C ARG A 179 6.99 -15.89 -9.68
N ARG A 180 7.37 -17.17 -9.69
CA ARG A 180 6.83 -18.21 -8.78
C ARG A 180 7.02 -17.86 -7.31
N GLU A 181 8.19 -17.35 -6.95
CA GLU A 181 8.49 -16.92 -5.59
C GLU A 181 7.70 -15.66 -5.20
N TYR A 182 7.53 -14.73 -6.15
CA TYR A 182 6.73 -13.54 -5.94
C TYR A 182 5.25 -13.88 -5.70
N HIS A 183 4.60 -14.71 -6.53
CA HIS A 183 3.21 -15.12 -6.27
C HIS A 183 3.07 -15.82 -4.92
N ARG A 184 4.02 -16.67 -4.52
CA ARG A 184 4.03 -17.31 -3.19
C ARG A 184 4.01 -16.29 -2.04
N ARG A 185 4.76 -15.19 -2.17
CA ARG A 185 4.77 -14.08 -1.20
C ARG A 185 3.51 -13.23 -1.28
N LEU A 186 3.01 -12.94 -2.48
CA LEU A 186 1.77 -12.21 -2.72
C LEU A 186 0.57 -12.96 -2.11
N ASP A 187 0.41 -14.25 -2.37
CA ASP A 187 -0.64 -15.09 -1.80
C ASP A 187 -0.61 -15.15 -0.27
N ALA A 188 0.57 -15.02 0.34
CA ALA A 188 0.72 -14.91 1.79
C ALA A 188 0.32 -13.50 2.30
N ALA A 189 0.78 -12.44 1.62
CA ALA A 189 0.43 -11.05 1.93
C ALA A 189 -1.07 -10.78 1.76
N LEU A 190 -1.71 -11.38 0.76
CA LEU A 190 -3.16 -11.31 0.52
C LEU A 190 -4.00 -12.09 1.54
N LYS A 191 -3.41 -12.80 2.53
CA LYS A 191 -4.16 -13.42 3.63
C LYS A 191 -4.29 -12.51 4.84
N VAL A 192 -3.30 -11.67 5.13
CA VAL A 192 -3.35 -10.69 6.22
C VAL A 192 -4.01 -9.38 5.77
N VAL A 193 -4.13 -8.40 6.65
CA VAL A 193 -4.62 -7.04 6.35
C VAL A 193 -3.58 -6.06 6.84
N GLY A 194 -3.04 -5.23 5.93
CA GLY A 194 -2.18 -4.11 6.26
C GLY A 194 -3.01 -2.85 6.53
N VAL A 195 -2.52 -1.99 7.42
CA VAL A 195 -3.15 -0.71 7.78
C VAL A 195 -2.21 0.44 7.43
N PHE A 196 -2.45 1.11 6.29
CA PHE A 196 -1.58 2.20 5.85
C PHE A 196 -1.67 3.43 6.74
N GLN A 197 -2.88 3.78 7.17
CA GLN A 197 -3.17 4.95 8.00
C GLN A 197 -2.86 4.68 9.48
N VAL A 198 -1.58 4.50 9.78
CA VAL A 198 -1.05 4.42 11.14
C VAL A 198 -1.16 5.81 11.78
N GLY A 199 -2.23 6.03 12.53
CA GLY A 199 -2.42 7.22 13.37
C GLY A 199 -1.78 7.05 14.75
N GLY A 200 -1.27 8.13 15.31
CA GLY A 200 -0.70 8.13 16.67
C GLY A 200 -1.74 7.71 17.71
N THR A 201 -1.28 7.02 18.76
CA THR A 201 -2.12 6.53 19.86
C THR A 201 -2.79 7.67 20.64
N SER A 202 -4.03 7.99 20.30
CA SER A 202 -4.96 8.64 21.22
C SER A 202 -5.39 7.61 22.27
N GLY A 203 -4.70 7.62 23.41
CA GLY A 203 -5.00 6.73 24.52
C GLY A 203 -6.40 7.01 25.09
N SER A 204 -7.33 6.07 24.92
CA SER A 204 -8.62 6.08 25.62
C SER A 204 -8.45 5.49 27.02
N ALA A 205 -8.02 6.34 27.96
CA ALA A 205 -8.17 6.07 29.38
C ALA A 205 -9.53 6.57 29.87
N GLY A 206 -10.19 5.79 30.73
CA GLY A 206 -11.27 6.29 31.60
C GLY A 206 -12.66 6.37 30.95
N GLY A 207 -13.45 5.30 31.12
CA GLY A 207 -14.87 5.26 30.78
C GLY A 207 -15.67 4.41 31.76
N GLY A 208 -15.47 4.63 33.07
CA GLY A 208 -16.19 3.89 34.11
C GLY A 208 -17.66 4.29 34.17
N GLY A 209 -18.56 3.35 33.87
CA GLY A 209 -20.01 3.53 33.96
C GLY A 209 -20.65 2.34 34.66
N ALA A 210 -20.93 2.46 35.95
CA ALA A 210 -21.68 1.46 36.69
C ALA A 210 -23.18 1.57 36.36
N GLY A 211 -23.82 0.43 36.07
CA GLY A 211 -25.27 0.33 35.86
C GLY A 211 -25.72 -1.09 36.14
N ALA A 212 -26.46 -1.28 37.24
CA ALA A 212 -26.78 -2.60 37.77
C ALA A 212 -28.21 -3.07 37.43
N ALA A 213 -28.35 -4.39 37.34
CA ALA A 213 -29.56 -5.20 37.59
C ALA A 213 -30.81 -5.02 36.70
N GLY A 214 -31.28 -6.15 36.16
CA GLY A 214 -32.59 -6.31 35.52
C GLY A 214 -32.85 -7.78 35.19
N SER A 215 -33.58 -8.48 36.06
CA SER A 215 -33.88 -9.92 35.94
C SER A 215 -35.02 -10.22 34.95
N GLY A 216 -34.98 -11.37 34.28
CA GLY A 216 -36.08 -11.91 33.47
C GLY A 216 -35.79 -13.35 33.01
N ALA A 217 -36.68 -14.29 33.31
CA ALA A 217 -36.45 -15.73 33.15
C ALA A 217 -37.45 -16.44 32.22
N GLY A 218 -37.08 -17.63 31.73
CA GLY A 218 -37.93 -18.56 30.96
C GLY A 218 -37.83 -18.41 29.43
N GLY A 219 -37.87 -19.47 28.62
CA GLY A 219 -37.94 -20.91 28.93
C GLY A 219 -38.01 -21.80 27.66
N THR A 220 -37.90 -23.12 27.86
CA THR A 220 -38.32 -24.22 26.96
C THR A 220 -37.70 -24.38 25.55
N SER A 221 -36.61 -25.15 25.50
CA SER A 221 -36.38 -26.37 24.69
C SER A 221 -37.29 -26.78 23.50
N PHE A 222 -36.65 -27.16 22.38
CA PHE A 222 -36.85 -28.39 21.56
C PHE A 222 -35.72 -28.44 20.49
N GLY A 223 -35.09 -29.55 20.09
CA GLY A 223 -35.05 -30.90 20.64
C GLY A 223 -34.89 -32.02 19.59
N VAL A 224 -33.63 -32.47 19.31
CA VAL A 224 -33.26 -33.81 18.74
C VAL A 224 -33.72 -34.06 17.27
N THR A 225 -33.08 -34.83 16.35
CA THR A 225 -31.88 -35.72 16.29
C THR A 225 -30.92 -35.20 15.17
N GLY A 226 -29.97 -35.89 14.51
CA GLY A 226 -29.43 -37.26 14.56
C GLY A 226 -28.26 -37.47 13.56
N ALA A 227 -27.42 -38.48 13.82
CA ALA A 227 -26.25 -38.89 12.99
C ALA A 227 -26.68 -39.83 11.82
N VAL A 228 -25.86 -40.38 10.92
CA VAL A 228 -24.41 -40.62 10.79
C VAL A 228 -24.08 -40.72 9.29
N GLY A 229 -22.82 -40.57 8.85
CA GLY A 229 -22.40 -41.02 7.51
C GLY A 229 -21.13 -40.40 6.96
N ALA A 230 -20.12 -41.22 6.64
CA ALA A 230 -18.86 -40.78 6.03
C ALA A 230 -18.78 -41.23 4.56
N ALA A 231 -18.17 -40.43 3.68
CA ALA A 231 -17.27 -40.90 2.60
C ALA A 231 -16.71 -39.74 1.74
N LEU A 232 -15.58 -40.05 1.08
CA LEU A 232 -14.67 -39.23 0.28
C LEU A 232 -15.21 -38.52 -0.99
N ALA A 233 -14.38 -37.56 -1.44
CA ALA A 233 -13.99 -37.26 -2.84
C ALA A 233 -14.72 -36.18 -3.68
N ALA A 234 -14.04 -35.03 -3.75
CA ALA A 234 -13.55 -34.37 -4.98
C ALA A 234 -14.49 -33.61 -5.96
N ALA A 235 -13.89 -32.53 -6.49
CA ALA A 235 -14.20 -31.79 -7.72
C ALA A 235 -15.35 -30.76 -7.74
N GLY A 236 -14.98 -29.50 -7.46
CA GLY A 236 -15.20 -28.38 -8.39
C GLY A 236 -16.60 -27.80 -8.59
N ALA A 237 -16.87 -26.63 -7.98
CA ALA A 237 -17.49 -25.48 -8.66
C ALA A 237 -17.38 -24.19 -7.84
N ALA A 238 -17.46 -23.07 -8.56
CA ALA A 238 -17.44 -21.68 -8.11
C ALA A 238 -18.15 -21.37 -6.77
N ALA A 239 -17.44 -20.69 -5.87
CA ALA A 239 -18.04 -19.88 -4.81
C ALA A 239 -17.85 -18.40 -5.16
N GLY A 240 -18.94 -17.69 -5.45
CA GLY A 240 -18.91 -16.27 -5.78
C GLY A 240 -18.55 -15.41 -4.56
N VAL A 241 -17.59 -14.49 -4.71
CA VAL A 241 -17.32 -13.48 -3.68
C VAL A 241 -18.37 -12.39 -3.79
N ALA A 242 -19.37 -12.45 -2.91
CA ALA A 242 -20.34 -11.36 -2.73
C ALA A 242 -19.61 -10.12 -2.20
N LEU A 243 -19.54 -9.07 -3.02
CA LEU A 243 -19.11 -7.75 -2.56
C LEU A 243 -20.27 -7.09 -1.82
N GLY A 244 -20.23 -7.17 -0.49
CA GLY A 244 -21.08 -6.37 0.38
C GLY A 244 -20.81 -4.88 0.15
N ALA A 245 -21.81 -4.17 -0.34
CA ALA A 245 -21.80 -2.72 -0.38
C ALA A 245 -22.06 -2.15 1.02
N GLY A 246 -21.42 -1.02 1.36
CA GLY A 246 -21.84 -0.17 2.47
C GLY A 246 -20.80 0.10 3.55
N VAL A 247 -19.91 1.07 3.29
CA VAL A 247 -19.59 2.12 4.28
C VAL A 247 -19.48 3.45 3.55
N ALA A 248 -20.61 4.17 3.49
CA ALA A 248 -20.56 5.61 3.26
C ALA A 248 -20.22 6.26 4.61
N GLY A 249 -19.06 6.90 4.71
CA GLY A 249 -18.58 7.58 5.91
C GLY A 249 -17.82 8.83 5.52
N ALA A 250 -18.14 9.96 6.15
CA ALA A 250 -17.67 11.28 5.73
C ALA A 250 -16.13 11.41 5.74
N ALA A 251 -15.57 11.85 4.62
CA ALA A 251 -14.18 12.28 4.55
C ALA A 251 -14.06 13.72 5.11
N THR A 252 -14.01 13.84 6.43
CA THR A 252 -13.73 15.11 7.13
C THR A 252 -12.54 14.95 8.07
N GLY A 253 -11.39 15.50 7.64
CA GLY A 253 -10.30 16.00 8.49
C GLY A 253 -9.71 15.08 9.56
N MET A 254 -8.52 14.52 9.27
CA MET A 254 -7.29 14.64 10.07
C MET A 254 -6.22 13.75 9.45
N GLY A 255 -5.06 14.32 9.10
CA GLY A 255 -3.94 13.52 8.58
C GLY A 255 -3.38 12.60 9.66
N ALA A 256 -3.20 11.32 9.35
CA ALA A 256 -2.54 10.39 10.26
C ALA A 256 -1.08 10.82 10.44
N GLY A 257 -0.79 11.42 11.60
CA GLY A 257 0.44 12.16 11.88
C GLY A 257 1.70 11.42 11.39
N ALA A 258 2.51 12.11 10.57
CA ALA A 258 3.73 11.53 10.06
C ALA A 258 4.71 11.26 11.21
N LEU A 259 5.33 10.08 11.16
CA LEU A 259 6.44 9.73 12.04
C LEU A 259 7.59 10.69 11.78
N SER A 260 8.27 11.15 12.84
CA SER A 260 9.58 11.79 12.67
C SER A 260 10.58 10.80 12.08
N GLY A 261 11.61 11.30 11.39
CA GLY A 261 12.64 10.47 10.78
C GLY A 261 13.39 9.63 11.81
N ALA A 262 13.56 10.12 13.04
CA ALA A 262 14.08 9.33 14.15
C ALA A 262 13.19 8.12 14.48
N ALA A 263 11.88 8.31 14.58
CA ALA A 263 10.92 7.23 14.84
C ALA A 263 10.84 6.24 13.65
N ALA A 264 10.84 6.74 12.42
CA ALA A 264 10.84 5.90 11.22
C ALA A 264 12.07 4.98 11.15
N LEU A 265 13.26 5.50 11.48
CA LEU A 265 14.49 4.71 11.53
C LEU A 265 14.50 3.71 12.69
N GLN A 266 13.91 4.05 13.84
CA GLN A 266 13.78 3.12 14.96
C GLN A 266 12.89 1.92 14.59
N VAL A 267 11.75 2.16 13.93
CA VAL A 267 10.85 1.11 13.44
C VAL A 267 11.57 0.16 12.49
N ILE A 268 12.32 0.70 11.52
CA ILE A 268 13.09 -0.11 10.57
C ILE A 268 14.13 -0.95 11.33
N SER A 269 14.90 -0.34 12.23
CA SER A 269 15.92 -1.03 13.03
C SER A 269 15.38 -2.06 14.02
N GLN A 270 14.07 -2.14 14.23
CA GLN A 270 13.40 -3.15 15.07
C GLN A 270 12.80 -4.30 14.24
N ALA A 271 12.74 -4.15 12.90
CA ALA A 271 12.30 -5.19 11.97
C ALA A 271 13.47 -5.95 11.33
N SER A 272 14.66 -5.35 11.30
CA SER A 272 15.94 -5.92 10.82
C SER A 272 16.71 -6.74 11.86
#